data_AF-A0A844SUT0-F1
#
_entry.id   AF-A0A844SUT0-F1
#
_cell.length_a   1.000
_cell.length_b   1.000
_cell.length_c   1.000
_cell.angle_alpha   90.00
_cell.angle_beta   90.00
_cell.angle_gamma   90.00
#
_symmetry.space_group_name_H-M   'P 1'
#
loop_
_entity.id
_entity.type
_entity.pdbx_description
1 polymer ?
#
loop_
_entity_poly.entity_id
_entity_poly.type
_entity_poly.pdbx_seq_one_letter_code
_entity_poly.pdbx_strand_id
1 'polypeptide(L)'
;MKSRFPSAFGLLHQAVIMGTLSLAGISSAFAAAAPLVVEKEHRVAAAKDARLILVLDLKPNLGDLQKSGAEASDLIRATAARYAKDYLAQPEFSSSPKVVVYLISVESMDEYNRAKFDGMKRYGTIAFEKKGDEVVLTEDKLSFSP
;
A
#
# COMPACT_ATOMS: atom_id res chain seq x y z
N MET A 1 -10.14 -38.57 -62.29
CA MET A 1 -11.47 -39.01 -61.79
C MET A 1 -11.30 -39.75 -60.46
N LYS A 2 -12.38 -40.22 -59.83
CA LYS A 2 -12.46 -41.07 -58.60
C LYS A 2 -11.51 -42.28 -58.71
N SER A 3 -11.00 -42.99 -57.68
CA SER A 3 -11.47 -43.36 -56.30
C SER A 3 -10.29 -44.06 -55.52
N ARG A 4 -10.28 -44.53 -54.25
CA ARG A 4 -11.13 -44.46 -53.01
C ARG A 4 -10.40 -45.19 -51.83
N PHE A 5 -10.34 -44.60 -50.61
CA PHE A 5 -10.31 -45.27 -49.27
C PHE A 5 -9.17 -46.30 -48.91
N PRO A 6 -9.09 -46.88 -47.68
CA PRO A 6 -9.10 -46.25 -46.33
C PRO A 6 -8.07 -46.87 -45.30
N SER A 7 -8.06 -46.31 -44.07
CA SER A 7 -7.52 -46.90 -42.81
C SER A 7 -5.98 -46.95 -42.65
N ALA A 8 -5.39 -47.03 -41.44
CA ALA A 8 -5.95 -47.32 -40.10
C ALA A 8 -5.22 -46.52 -38.97
N PHE A 9 -5.59 -46.81 -37.70
CA PHE A 9 -4.91 -46.56 -36.42
C PHE A 9 -3.51 -45.89 -36.46
N GLY A 10 -3.18 -44.83 -35.70
CA GLY A 10 -3.85 -44.18 -34.57
C GLY A 10 -3.15 -44.43 -33.22
N LEU A 11 -2.76 -43.36 -32.51
CA LEU A 11 -2.41 -43.39 -31.08
C LEU A 11 -2.50 -41.97 -30.47
N LEU A 12 -2.62 -41.89 -29.14
CA LEU A 12 -2.53 -40.64 -28.37
C LEU A 12 -1.10 -40.08 -28.40
N HIS A 13 -0.94 -38.77 -28.19
CA HIS A 13 -0.10 -38.20 -27.11
C HIS A 13 -0.53 -36.74 -26.81
N GLN A 14 -0.22 -36.27 -25.59
CA GLN A 14 -0.79 -35.06 -24.99
C GLN A 14 0.00 -33.77 -25.26
N ALA A 15 -0.74 -32.65 -25.26
CA ALA A 15 -0.43 -31.32 -24.71
C ALA A 15 1.03 -30.77 -24.64
N VAL A 16 1.23 -29.62 -25.29
CA VAL A 16 1.93 -28.42 -24.73
C VAL A 16 1.15 -27.19 -25.21
N ILE A 17 0.29 -26.58 -24.37
CA ILE A 17 0.56 -25.35 -23.60
C ILE A 17 1.16 -24.20 -24.43
N MET A 18 0.30 -23.32 -24.93
CA MET A 18 0.61 -21.88 -25.05
C MET A 18 -0.61 -21.06 -24.60
N GLY A 19 -0.91 -21.13 -23.31
CA GLY A 19 -1.82 -20.19 -22.67
C GLY A 19 -1.10 -18.84 -22.55
N THR A 20 -1.59 -17.82 -23.26
CA THR A 20 -1.14 -16.44 -23.08
C THR A 20 -1.57 -15.96 -21.70
N LEU A 21 -0.66 -16.01 -20.72
CA LEU A 21 -0.84 -15.27 -19.47
C LEU A 21 -0.82 -13.77 -19.80
N SER A 22 -2.01 -13.23 -20.05
CA SER A 22 -2.27 -11.81 -19.87
C SER A 22 -2.00 -11.52 -18.41
N LEU A 23 -0.84 -10.89 -18.13
CA LEU A 23 -0.49 -10.45 -16.79
C LEU A 23 -1.44 -9.29 -16.46
N ALA A 24 -2.59 -9.63 -15.91
CA ALA A 24 -3.61 -8.68 -15.50
C ALA A 24 -2.99 -7.73 -14.47
N GLY A 25 -2.56 -6.56 -14.94
CA GLY A 25 -2.03 -5.51 -14.09
C GLY A 25 -3.13 -5.09 -13.14
N ILE A 26 -3.04 -5.55 -11.88
CA ILE A 26 -3.95 -5.12 -10.82
C ILE A 26 -3.56 -3.69 -10.43
N SER A 27 -3.90 -2.76 -11.32
CA SER A 27 -4.05 -1.36 -10.98
C SER A 27 -5.24 -1.27 -10.04
N SER A 28 -4.99 -1.54 -8.75
CA SER A 28 -5.92 -1.31 -7.65
C SER A 28 -6.19 0.19 -7.55
N ALA A 29 -7.06 0.67 -8.44
CA ALA A 29 -7.74 1.93 -8.27
C ALA A 29 -8.59 1.79 -7.01
N PHE A 30 -8.04 2.23 -5.88
CA PHE A 30 -8.79 2.34 -4.63
C PHE A 30 -10.06 3.13 -4.91
N ALA A 31 -11.21 2.51 -4.64
CA ALA A 31 -12.47 3.25 -4.62
C ALA A 31 -12.29 4.42 -3.65
N ALA A 32 -12.54 5.64 -4.13
CA ALA A 32 -11.96 6.85 -3.56
C ALA A 32 -12.65 7.32 -2.26
N ALA A 33 -12.56 6.49 -1.21
CA ALA A 33 -12.80 6.89 0.16
C ALA A 33 -11.89 8.10 0.47
N ALA A 34 -12.51 9.21 0.88
CA ALA A 34 -11.81 10.49 1.00
C ALA A 34 -10.65 10.37 2.01
N PRO A 35 -9.38 10.63 1.60
CA PRO A 35 -8.24 10.53 2.51
C PRO A 35 -8.42 11.39 3.75
N LEU A 36 -8.14 10.81 4.94
CA LEU A 36 -8.21 11.50 6.21
C LEU A 36 -7.32 12.75 6.21
N VAL A 37 -7.74 13.74 7.01
CA VAL A 37 -6.86 14.82 7.41
C VAL A 37 -6.20 14.40 8.73
N VAL A 38 -4.91 14.06 8.64
CA VAL A 38 -4.00 13.94 9.78
C VAL A 38 -3.35 15.32 9.93
N GLU A 39 -3.44 15.98 11.08
CA GLU A 39 -2.88 17.35 11.19
C GLU A 39 -1.35 17.39 11.17
N LYS A 40 -0.77 18.55 10.82
CA LYS A 40 0.69 18.66 10.54
C LYS A 40 1.56 18.18 11.70
N GLU A 41 1.20 18.47 12.93
CA GLU A 41 1.89 18.01 14.14
C GLU A 41 1.83 16.49 14.36
N HIS A 42 0.85 15.81 13.77
CA HIS A 42 0.71 14.35 13.77
C HIS A 42 1.38 13.68 12.54
N ARG A 43 2.25 14.41 11.81
CA ARG A 43 3.06 13.88 10.71
C ARG A 43 4.55 14.11 10.96
N VAL A 44 5.35 13.05 10.88
CA VAL A 44 6.81 13.14 10.92
C VAL A 44 7.39 12.54 9.65
N ALA A 45 8.27 13.28 8.97
CA ALA A 45 8.92 12.84 7.73
C ALA A 45 10.44 12.96 7.87
N ALA A 46 11.17 11.98 7.34
CA ALA A 46 12.64 11.99 7.31
C ALA A 46 13.17 11.20 6.12
N ALA A 47 14.12 11.77 5.37
CA ALA A 47 14.94 11.00 4.44
C ALA A 47 15.86 10.05 5.21
N LYS A 48 15.93 8.78 4.81
CA LYS A 48 16.89 7.82 5.36
C LYS A 48 17.30 6.80 4.30
N ASP A 49 18.59 6.70 4.02
CA ASP A 49 19.11 5.86 2.93
C ASP A 49 18.43 6.27 1.59
N ALA A 50 18.13 5.31 0.70
CA ALA A 50 17.37 5.54 -0.53
C ALA A 50 15.84 5.49 -0.34
N ARG A 51 15.30 6.03 0.77
CA ARG A 51 13.86 6.07 1.05
C ARG A 51 13.46 7.26 1.92
N LEU A 52 12.21 7.69 1.73
CA LEU A 52 11.49 8.52 2.69
C LEU A 52 10.87 7.62 3.76
N ILE A 53 11.07 7.96 5.03
CA ILE A 53 10.25 7.46 6.14
C ILE A 53 9.19 8.52 6.44
N LEU A 54 7.93 8.12 6.42
CA LEU A 54 6.79 8.93 6.83
C LEU A 54 6.12 8.22 8.03
N VAL A 55 5.78 8.98 9.05
CA VAL A 55 5.00 8.53 10.20
C VAL A 55 3.72 9.35 10.24
N LEU A 56 2.58 8.67 10.32
CA LEU A 56 1.27 9.27 10.54
C LEU A 56 0.74 8.79 11.88
N ASP A 57 0.57 9.73 12.81
CA ASP A 57 -0.12 9.51 14.07
C ASP A 57 -1.63 9.65 13.85
N LEU A 58 -2.34 8.53 13.92
CA LEU A 58 -3.77 8.43 13.72
C LEU A 58 -4.56 8.70 15.02
N LYS A 59 -3.90 8.98 16.16
CA LYS A 59 -4.56 9.22 17.47
C LYS A 59 -5.77 10.17 17.39
N PRO A 60 -5.73 11.31 16.66
CA PRO A 60 -6.90 12.19 16.53
C PRO A 60 -8.05 11.57 15.73
N ASN A 61 -7.73 10.76 14.71
CA ASN A 61 -8.69 10.20 13.77
C ASN A 61 -9.27 8.84 14.21
N LEU A 62 -8.74 8.21 15.27
CA LEU A 62 -9.18 6.87 15.73
C LEU A 62 -10.69 6.79 15.97
N GLY A 63 -11.27 7.83 16.60
CA GLY A 63 -12.70 7.86 16.89
C GLY A 63 -13.60 7.89 15.66
N ASP A 64 -13.09 8.35 14.51
CA ASP A 64 -13.81 8.30 13.24
C ASP A 64 -13.54 7.02 12.46
N LEU A 65 -12.28 6.54 12.47
CA LEU A 65 -11.92 5.23 11.91
C LEU A 65 -12.73 4.08 12.54
N GLN A 66 -12.98 4.12 13.85
CA GLN A 66 -13.84 3.15 14.52
C GLN A 66 -15.30 3.21 14.04
N LYS A 67 -15.83 4.41 13.72
CA LYS A 67 -17.18 4.57 13.13
C LYS A 67 -17.22 4.08 11.68
N SER A 68 -16.11 4.18 10.93
CA SER A 68 -16.01 3.72 9.54
C SER A 68 -16.07 2.20 9.39
N GLY A 69 -15.78 1.43 10.45
CA GLY A 69 -15.88 -0.03 10.43
C GLY A 69 -15.04 -0.66 9.32
N ALA A 70 -15.69 -1.39 8.40
CA ALA A 70 -15.01 -2.06 7.29
C ALA A 70 -14.19 -1.10 6.40
N GLU A 71 -14.68 0.12 6.18
CA GLU A 71 -14.04 1.13 5.33
C GLU A 71 -12.76 1.73 5.94
N ALA A 72 -12.53 1.52 7.25
CA ALA A 72 -11.43 2.13 7.99
C ALA A 72 -10.06 1.80 7.38
N SER A 73 -9.87 0.56 6.91
CA SER A 73 -8.61 0.13 6.30
C SER A 73 -8.33 0.83 4.97
N ASP A 74 -9.36 1.07 4.15
CA ASP A 74 -9.20 1.70 2.84
C ASP A 74 -9.08 3.23 2.95
N LEU A 75 -9.74 3.84 3.93
CA LEU A 75 -9.46 5.22 4.36
C LEU A 75 -7.98 5.38 4.78
N ILE A 76 -7.45 4.46 5.59
CA ILE A 76 -6.03 4.49 6.01
C ILE A 76 -5.08 4.34 4.81
N ARG A 77 -5.37 3.40 3.89
CA ARG A 77 -4.56 3.18 2.67
C ARG A 77 -4.58 4.41 1.76
N ALA A 78 -5.75 5.02 1.52
CA ALA A 78 -5.89 6.25 0.73
C ALA A 78 -5.16 7.44 1.39
N THR A 79 -5.20 7.53 2.72
CA THR A 79 -4.45 8.53 3.52
C THR A 79 -2.95 8.35 3.39
N ALA A 80 -2.45 7.11 3.50
CA ALA A 80 -1.04 6.79 3.32
C ALA A 80 -0.56 7.09 1.88
N ALA A 81 -1.35 6.76 0.86
CA ALA A 81 -1.04 7.04 -0.54
C ALA A 81 -1.01 8.55 -0.85
N ARG A 82 -1.97 9.32 -0.31
CA ARG A 82 -1.99 10.79 -0.41
C ARG A 82 -0.71 11.39 0.14
N TYR A 83 -0.38 11.13 1.41
CA TYR A 83 0.79 11.76 2.01
C TYR A 83 2.11 11.21 1.46
N ALA A 84 2.16 9.95 1.01
CA ALA A 84 3.27 9.43 0.22
C ALA A 84 3.56 10.30 -1.01
N LYS A 85 2.52 10.67 -1.78
CA LYS A 85 2.63 11.58 -2.94
C LYS A 85 2.98 13.01 -2.52
N ASP A 86 2.26 13.58 -1.55
CA ASP A 86 2.45 14.97 -1.08
C ASP A 86 3.87 15.22 -0.54
N TYR A 87 4.51 14.24 0.10
CA TYR A 87 5.90 14.37 0.57
C TYR A 87 6.92 14.06 -0.53
N LEU A 88 6.69 13.09 -1.42
CA LEU A 88 7.61 12.81 -2.55
C LEU A 88 7.62 13.89 -3.65
N ALA A 89 6.70 14.86 -3.57
CA ALA A 89 6.71 16.10 -4.35
C ALA A 89 7.53 17.24 -3.72
N GLN A 90 7.88 17.16 -2.43
CA GLN A 90 8.67 18.20 -1.76
C GLN A 90 10.14 18.11 -2.18
N PRO A 91 10.86 19.24 -2.43
CA PRO A 91 12.24 19.21 -2.92
C PRO A 91 13.19 18.34 -2.09
N GLU A 92 13.08 18.41 -0.75
CA GLU A 92 13.90 17.65 0.21
C GLU A 92 13.81 16.13 0.03
N PHE A 93 12.62 15.60 -0.29
CA PHE A 93 12.37 14.16 -0.43
C PHE A 93 12.22 13.71 -1.88
N SER A 94 12.25 14.64 -2.83
CA SER A 94 11.98 14.42 -4.26
C SER A 94 12.84 13.34 -4.92
N SER A 95 14.07 13.14 -4.40
CA SER A 95 15.07 12.15 -4.80
C SER A 95 14.83 10.74 -4.27
N SER A 96 13.91 10.55 -3.30
CA SER A 96 13.60 9.23 -2.75
C SER A 96 12.77 8.39 -3.75
N PRO A 97 13.27 7.23 -4.21
CA PRO A 97 12.50 6.35 -5.10
C PRO A 97 11.38 5.60 -4.38
N LYS A 98 11.45 5.51 -3.04
CA LYS A 98 10.53 4.74 -2.20
C LYS A 98 10.13 5.54 -0.96
N VAL A 99 8.90 5.36 -0.50
CA VAL A 99 8.41 5.85 0.79
C VAL A 99 7.83 4.71 1.62
N VAL A 100 8.11 4.72 2.92
CA VAL A 100 7.59 3.76 3.90
C VAL A 100 6.77 4.52 4.93
N VAL A 101 5.47 4.28 4.93
CA VAL A 101 4.49 4.94 5.81
C VAL A 101 4.23 4.06 7.03
N TYR A 102 4.66 4.52 8.19
CA TYR A 102 4.37 3.94 9.50
C TYR A 102 3.08 4.55 10.03
N LEU A 103 2.17 3.68 10.48
CA LEU A 103 0.86 4.06 10.98
C LEU A 103 0.81 3.74 12.47
N ILE A 104 0.66 4.77 13.30
CA ILE A 104 0.72 4.64 14.77
C ILE A 104 -0.43 5.40 15.43
N SER A 105 -0.60 5.22 16.73
CA SER A 105 -1.14 6.23 17.63
C SER A 105 -0.23 6.37 18.83
N VAL A 106 -0.01 7.60 19.30
CA VAL A 106 0.75 7.86 20.54
C VAL A 106 -0.19 8.45 21.60
N GLU A 107 -0.12 7.96 22.84
CA GLU A 107 -0.97 8.45 23.94
C GLU A 107 -0.49 9.78 24.55
N SER A 108 0.83 9.99 24.67
CA SER A 108 1.45 11.29 24.97
C SER A 108 2.86 11.40 24.36
N MET A 109 3.25 12.62 23.95
CA MET A 109 4.63 12.93 23.54
C MET A 109 5.65 12.79 24.69
N ASP A 110 5.20 12.82 25.95
CA ASP A 110 6.09 12.59 27.10
C ASP A 110 6.69 11.17 27.13
N GLU A 111 6.06 10.20 26.44
CA GLU A 111 6.53 8.82 26.40
C GLU A 111 7.85 8.63 25.65
N TYR A 112 8.22 9.56 24.74
CA TYR A 112 9.54 9.56 24.11
C TYR A 112 10.70 9.64 25.12
N ASN A 113 10.43 10.08 26.36
CA ASN A 113 11.40 10.14 27.46
C ASN A 113 11.33 8.95 28.43
N ARG A 114 10.48 7.93 28.18
CA ARG A 114 10.26 6.80 29.10
C ARG A 114 10.85 5.49 28.57
N ALA A 115 11.54 4.77 29.46
CA ALA A 115 12.19 3.48 29.16
C ALA A 115 11.23 2.30 28.92
N LYS A 116 9.91 2.53 29.08
CA LYS A 116 8.84 1.64 28.61
C LYS A 116 7.89 2.50 27.77
N PHE A 117 7.70 2.09 26.52
CA PHE A 117 7.06 2.89 25.47
C PHE A 117 5.63 2.37 25.22
N ASP A 118 4.87 2.23 26.31
CA ASP A 118 3.68 1.37 26.35
C ASP A 118 2.44 1.99 25.66
N GLY A 119 2.42 3.32 25.45
CA GLY A 119 1.34 4.05 24.79
C GLY A 119 1.57 4.39 23.31
N MET A 120 2.61 3.85 22.66
CA MET A 120 2.73 3.86 21.19
C MET A 120 2.18 2.56 20.59
N LYS A 121 0.96 2.60 20.07
CA LYS A 121 0.37 1.49 19.31
C LYS A 121 0.72 1.64 17.83
N ARG A 122 1.29 0.60 17.21
CA ARG A 122 1.53 0.55 15.76
C ARG A 122 0.42 -0.25 15.07
N TYR A 123 -0.21 0.35 14.06
CA TYR A 123 -1.29 -0.24 13.28
C TYR A 123 -0.82 -0.91 11.99
N GLY A 124 0.46 -0.80 11.64
CA GLY A 124 1.03 -1.47 10.49
C GLY A 124 2.10 -0.67 9.78
N THR A 125 2.32 -0.97 8.50
CA THR A 125 3.20 -0.23 7.59
C THR A 125 2.74 -0.43 6.15
N ILE A 126 2.78 0.63 5.36
CA ILE A 126 2.42 0.62 3.94
C ILE A 126 3.58 1.26 3.16
N ALA A 127 4.10 0.61 2.12
CA ALA A 127 5.23 1.12 1.35
C ALA A 127 4.89 1.33 -0.13
N PHE A 128 5.30 2.47 -0.67
CA PHE A 128 5.03 2.87 -2.05
C PHE A 128 6.31 3.22 -2.80
N GLU A 129 6.36 2.94 -4.10
CA GLU A 129 7.43 3.37 -5.00
C GLU A 129 6.95 4.49 -5.94
N LYS A 130 7.82 5.48 -6.16
CA LYS A 130 7.57 6.63 -7.03
C LYS A 130 7.65 6.21 -8.49
N LYS A 131 6.61 6.50 -9.28
CA LYS A 131 6.55 6.22 -10.72
C LYS A 131 6.05 7.47 -11.45
N GLY A 132 6.99 8.34 -11.82
CA GLY A 132 6.68 9.70 -12.26
C GLY A 132 6.10 10.51 -11.10
N ASP A 133 4.96 11.13 -11.35
CA ASP A 133 4.20 11.92 -10.37
C ASP A 133 3.27 11.06 -9.49
N GLU A 134 3.14 9.76 -9.77
CA GLU A 134 2.31 8.84 -9.00
C GLU A 134 3.10 7.94 -8.05
N VAL A 135 2.40 7.38 -7.07
CA VAL A 135 2.92 6.40 -6.11
C VAL A 135 2.21 5.07 -6.29
N VAL A 136 2.97 3.97 -6.37
CA VAL A 136 2.42 2.62 -6.53
C VAL A 136 2.67 1.80 -5.27
N LEU A 137 1.63 1.16 -4.75
CA LEU A 137 1.69 0.29 -3.58
C LEU A 137 2.61 -0.91 -3.86
N THR A 138 3.53 -1.20 -2.93
CA THR A 138 4.50 -2.31 -3.03
C THR A 138 4.51 -3.23 -1.83
N GLU A 139 4.04 -2.76 -0.68
CA GLU A 139 3.85 -3.56 0.51
C GLU A 139 2.67 -2.99 1.31
N ASP A 140 1.72 -3.84 1.68
CA ASP A 140 0.69 -3.54 2.67
C ASP A 140 0.82 -4.54 3.82
N LYS A 141 1.16 -4.02 5.00
CA LYS A 141 1.16 -4.73 6.29
C LYS A 141 0.31 -3.94 7.29
N LEU A 142 -0.83 -3.43 6.85
CA LEU A 142 -1.86 -2.87 7.73
C LEU A 142 -2.45 -4.00 8.60
N SER A 143 -2.50 -3.74 9.91
CA SER A 143 -3.10 -4.59 10.93
C SER A 143 -4.10 -3.80 11.77
N PHE A 144 -4.76 -2.82 11.16
CA PHE A 144 -5.85 -2.07 11.79
C PHE A 144 -7.12 -2.92 11.79
N SER A 145 -7.62 -3.23 12.98
CA SER A 145 -9.02 -3.58 13.21
C SER A 145 -9.69 -2.38 13.88
N PRO A 146 -10.91 -2.00 13.47
CA PRO A 146 -11.83 -1.23 14.31
C PRO A 146 -11.99 -1.87 15.70
#